data_AF-A0A953HX50-F1
#
_entry.id   AF-A0A953HX50-F1
#
_cell.length_a   1.000
_cell.length_b   1.000
_cell.length_c   1.000
_cell.angle_alpha   90.00
_cell.angle_beta   90.00
_cell.angle_gamma   90.00
#
_symmetry.space_group_name_H-M   'P 1'
#
loop_
_entity.id
_entity.type
_entity.pdbx_description
1 polymer ?
#
loop_
_entity_poly.entity_id
_entity_poly.type
_entity_poly.pdbx_seq_one_letter_code
_entity_poly.pdbx_strand_id
1 'polypeptide(L)'
;MKYTKSERKQHVTQQSQSGRTIASYCEGYGINYHTFNNWRRKYKNAERKKQKSSLSRSFVEVAAPKSVLGLGRTNIYLPNGVRLQLDRELDSELLKLLSHV
;
A
#
# COMPACT_ATOMS: atom_id res chain seq x y z
N MET A 1 -18.00 24.16 29.14
CA MET A 1 -17.15 23.18 29.86
C MET A 1 -15.76 23.13 29.23
N LYS A 2 -14.68 23.14 30.03
CA LYS A 2 -13.30 23.02 29.54
C LYS A 2 -12.82 21.59 29.73
N TYR A 3 -12.76 20.81 28.65
CA TYR A 3 -12.15 19.48 28.67
C TYR A 3 -10.62 19.58 28.75
N THR A 4 -10.00 18.75 29.57
CA THR A 4 -8.54 18.59 29.65
C THR A 4 -7.98 17.86 28.42
N LYS A 5 -6.66 17.90 28.22
CA LYS A 5 -6.02 17.23 27.06
C LYS A 5 -6.18 15.70 27.09
N SER A 6 -6.21 15.11 28.29
CA SER A 6 -6.41 13.68 28.51
C SER A 6 -7.84 13.26 28.16
N GLU A 7 -8.84 13.96 28.69
CA GLU A 7 -10.26 13.67 28.42
C GLU A 7 -10.59 13.76 26.93
N ARG A 8 -10.08 14.78 26.23
CA ARG A 8 -10.27 14.90 24.77
C ARG A 8 -9.72 13.71 24.01
N LYS A 9 -8.55 13.21 24.41
CA LYS A 9 -7.93 12.04 23.78
C LYS A 9 -8.75 10.79 24.07
N GLN A 10 -9.22 10.63 25.30
CA GLN A 10 -10.09 9.52 25.70
C GLN A 10 -11.38 9.49 24.89
N HIS A 11 -12.07 10.62 24.72
CA HIS A 11 -13.28 10.71 23.90
C HIS A 11 -13.03 10.31 22.43
N VAL A 12 -11.89 10.74 21.85
CA VAL A 12 -11.54 10.38 20.47
C VAL A 12 -11.25 8.88 20.35
N THR A 13 -10.58 8.27 21.33
CA THR A 13 -10.34 6.82 21.36
C THR A 13 -11.64 6.04 21.53
N GLN A 14 -12.49 6.45 22.48
CA GLN A 14 -13.78 5.82 22.74
C GLN A 14 -14.71 5.89 21.53
N GLN A 15 -14.77 7.05 20.85
CA GLN A 15 -15.55 7.17 19.62
C GLN A 15 -15.05 6.21 18.55
N SER A 16 -13.74 6.09 18.36
CA SER A 16 -13.15 5.16 17.39
C SER A 16 -13.43 3.69 17.72
N GLN A 17 -13.47 3.33 19.00
CA GLN A 17 -13.77 1.96 19.45
C GLN A 17 -15.26 1.64 19.41
N SER A 18 -16.11 2.64 19.60
CA SER A 18 -17.57 2.46 19.66
C SER A 18 -18.23 2.13 18.32
N GLY A 19 -17.53 2.35 17.19
CA GLY A 19 -18.10 2.19 15.85
C GLY A 19 -19.20 3.20 15.49
N ARG A 20 -19.54 4.13 16.39
CA ARG A 20 -20.58 5.14 16.17
C ARG A 20 -20.08 6.28 15.30
N THR A 21 -20.98 6.90 14.55
CA THR A 21 -20.68 8.14 13.83
C THR A 21 -20.37 9.27 14.81
N ILE A 22 -19.61 10.27 14.36
CA ILE A 22 -19.22 11.40 15.22
C ILE A 22 -20.45 12.16 15.72
N ALA A 23 -21.45 12.37 14.86
CA ALA A 23 -22.68 13.05 15.23
C ALA A 23 -23.40 12.32 16.38
N SER A 24 -23.65 11.02 16.22
CA SER A 24 -24.29 10.19 17.25
C SER A 24 -23.49 10.13 18.56
N TYR A 25 -22.16 10.08 18.48
CA TYR A 25 -21.31 10.16 19.67
C TYR A 25 -21.40 11.54 20.35
N CYS A 26 -21.38 12.62 19.57
CA CYS A 26 -21.44 13.98 20.09
C CYS A 26 -22.79 14.27 20.77
N GLU A 27 -23.89 13.79 20.19
CA GLU A 27 -25.24 13.88 20.78
C GLU A 27 -25.33 13.17 22.13
N GLY A 28 -24.83 11.93 22.22
CA GLY A 28 -24.91 11.13 23.45
C GLY A 28 -24.07 11.67 24.62
N TYR A 29 -22.98 12.40 24.32
CA TYR A 29 -22.07 12.94 25.35
C TYR A 29 -22.18 14.47 25.51
N GLY A 30 -23.11 15.13 24.80
CA GLY A 30 -23.31 16.58 24.87
C GLY A 30 -22.11 17.40 24.36
N ILE A 31 -21.32 16.83 23.45
CA ILE A 31 -20.12 17.47 22.90
C ILE A 31 -20.47 18.19 21.60
N ASN A 32 -20.01 19.42 21.41
CA ASN A 32 -20.19 20.11 20.13
C ASN A 32 -19.38 19.41 19.02
N TYR A 33 -20.05 19.10 17.90
CA TYR A 33 -19.47 18.43 16.74
C TYR A 33 -18.18 19.07 16.23
N HIS A 34 -18.17 20.40 16.03
CA HIS A 34 -17.00 21.11 15.50
C HIS A 34 -15.81 21.04 16.46
N THR A 35 -16.10 21.09 17.77
CA THR A 35 -15.09 21.01 18.82
C THR A 35 -14.45 19.61 18.83
N PHE A 36 -15.27 18.57 18.78
CA PHE A 36 -14.80 17.19 18.70
C PHE A 36 -13.99 16.94 17.41
N ASN A 37 -14.49 17.41 16.27
CA ASN A 37 -13.82 17.23 14.98
C ASN A 37 -12.43 17.91 14.96
N ASN A 38 -12.30 19.08 15.60
CA ASN A 38 -11.01 19.75 15.76
C ASN A 38 -10.03 18.88 16.58
N TRP A 39 -10.48 18.31 17.70
CA TRP A 39 -9.66 17.41 18.50
C TRP A 39 -9.20 16.19 17.69
N ARG A 40 -10.12 15.52 17.00
CA ARG A 40 -9.82 14.35 16.15
C ARG A 40 -8.77 14.69 15.09
N ARG A 41 -8.92 15.83 14.40
CA ARG A 41 -7.96 16.30 13.40
C ARG A 41 -6.58 16.56 14.02
N LYS A 42 -6.55 17.19 15.19
CA LYS A 42 -5.31 17.49 15.92
C LYS A 42 -4.54 16.22 16.29
N TYR A 43 -5.23 15.21 16.82
CA TYR A 43 -4.59 13.94 17.18
C TYR A 43 -4.15 13.14 15.95
N LYS A 44 -4.97 13.07 14.88
CA LYS A 44 -4.58 12.42 13.61
C LYS A 44 -3.32 13.04 13.01
N ASN A 45 -3.22 14.37 13.03
CA ASN A 45 -2.04 15.06 12.50
C ASN A 45 -0.80 14.89 13.38
N ALA A 46 -0.96 14.79 14.70
CA ALA A 46 0.15 14.49 15.61
C ALA A 46 0.74 13.10 15.34
N GLU A 47 -0.10 12.08 15.13
CA GLU A 47 0.35 10.73 14.79
C GLU A 47 1.02 10.68 13.40
N ARG A 48 0.47 11.40 12.42
CA ARG A 48 1.13 11.55 11.10
C ARG A 48 2.49 12.22 11.18
N LYS A 49 2.68 13.21 12.05
CA LYS A 49 4.00 13.84 12.25
C LYS A 49 5.00 12.88 12.88
N LYS A 50 4.60 12.09 13.88
CA LYS A 50 5.44 11.03 14.46
C LYS A 50 5.84 9.97 13.43
N GLN A 51 4.90 9.56 12.58
CA GLN A 51 5.18 8.62 11.49
C GLN A 51 6.10 9.23 10.42
N LYS A 52 5.93 10.51 10.06
CA LYS A 52 6.85 11.16 9.11
C LYS A 52 8.27 11.31 9.65
N SER A 53 8.44 11.53 10.96
CA SER A 53 9.78 11.52 11.57
C SER A 53 10.41 10.12 11.62
N SER A 54 9.62 9.05 11.63
CA SER A 54 10.14 7.67 11.55
C SER A 54 10.31 7.17 10.11
N LEU A 55 9.58 7.73 9.15
CA LEU A 55 9.60 7.35 7.72
C LEU A 55 10.61 8.15 6.88
N SER A 56 11.24 9.20 7.42
CA SER A 56 12.25 9.97 6.67
C SER A 56 13.58 9.21 6.48
N ARG A 57 13.70 7.96 6.93
CA ARG A 57 14.92 7.17 6.75
C ARG A 57 14.69 5.65 6.68
N SER A 58 13.64 5.19 5.99
CA SER A 58 13.53 3.77 5.64
C SER A 58 13.44 3.66 4.14
N PHE A 59 14.61 3.57 3.50
CA PHE A 59 14.71 2.99 2.17
C PHE A 59 14.21 1.55 2.28
N VAL A 60 13.14 1.24 1.56
CA VAL A 60 12.67 -0.13 1.42
C VAL A 60 13.45 -0.70 0.24
N GLU A 61 14.34 -1.64 0.54
CA GLU A 61 15.04 -2.38 -0.50
C GLU A 61 14.00 -3.15 -1.34
N VAL A 62 13.83 -2.74 -2.59
CA VAL A 62 12.99 -3.45 -3.54
C VAL A 62 13.83 -4.59 -4.08
N ALA A 63 13.67 -5.77 -3.48
CA ALA A 63 14.22 -6.98 -4.06
C ALA A 63 13.55 -7.18 -5.42
N ALA A 64 14.32 -7.00 -6.51
CA ALA A 64 13.88 -7.44 -7.82
C ALA A 64 13.46 -8.92 -7.70
N PRO A 65 12.32 -9.34 -8.30
CA PRO A 65 11.96 -10.74 -8.29
C PRO A 65 13.16 -11.49 -8.84
N LYS A 66 13.74 -12.40 -8.04
CA LYS A 66 14.86 -13.25 -8.46
C LYS A 66 14.42 -13.80 -9.81
N SER A 67 15.06 -13.33 -10.88
CA SER A 67 14.80 -13.89 -12.20
C SER A 67 15.01 -15.38 -11.99
N VAL A 68 13.94 -16.15 -12.14
CA VAL A 68 14.04 -17.60 -12.12
C VAL A 68 14.91 -17.89 -13.32
N LEU A 69 16.22 -17.93 -13.10
CA LEU A 69 17.21 -18.63 -13.91
C LEU A 69 16.91 -20.11 -13.71
N GLY A 70 15.67 -20.49 -14.03
CA GLY A 70 15.30 -21.83 -14.40
C GLY A 70 15.65 -21.90 -15.87
N LEU A 71 16.54 -22.83 -16.17
CA LEU A 71 16.92 -23.23 -17.52
C LEU A 71 15.70 -23.25 -18.46
N GLY A 72 15.86 -22.76 -19.68
CA GLY A 72 14.96 -23.13 -20.79
C GLY A 72 14.04 -22.04 -21.35
N ARG A 73 14.30 -20.74 -21.17
CA ARG A 73 13.56 -19.71 -21.91
C ARG A 73 14.33 -19.15 -23.09
N THR A 74 14.23 -19.85 -24.22
CA THR A 74 14.84 -19.37 -25.46
C THR A 74 14.02 -18.24 -26.07
N ASN A 75 14.67 -17.12 -26.38
CA ASN A 75 14.05 -15.99 -27.06
C ASN A 75 14.59 -15.91 -28.49
N ILE A 76 13.68 -15.87 -29.48
CA ILE A 76 14.03 -15.70 -30.89
C ILE A 76 13.57 -14.31 -31.33
N TYR A 77 14.47 -13.56 -31.96
CA TYR A 77 14.22 -12.23 -32.50
C TYR A 77 14.20 -12.28 -34.03
N LEU A 78 13.11 -11.83 -34.63
CA LEU A 78 12.93 -11.80 -36.08
C LEU A 78 13.17 -10.38 -36.64
N PRO A 79 13.62 -10.23 -37.90
CA PRO A 79 13.95 -8.92 -38.49
C PRO A 79 12.80 -7.91 -38.56
N ASN A 80 11.56 -8.39 -38.53
CA ASN A 80 10.34 -7.57 -38.50
C ASN A 80 9.97 -7.06 -37.09
N GLY A 81 10.83 -7.27 -36.09
CA GLY A 81 10.60 -6.86 -34.71
C GLY A 81 9.71 -7.82 -33.91
N VAL A 82 9.33 -8.96 -34.49
CA VAL A 82 8.59 -10.01 -33.76
C VAL A 82 9.53 -10.75 -32.83
N ARG A 83 9.07 -10.95 -31.59
CA ARG A 83 9.79 -11.72 -30.56
C ARG A 83 8.98 -12.95 -30.17
N LEU A 84 9.62 -14.11 -30.23
CA LEU A 84 9.06 -15.38 -29.77
C LEU A 84 9.74 -15.79 -28.47
N GLN A 85 8.95 -16.04 -27.44
CA GLN A 85 9.42 -16.56 -26.17
C GLN A 85 8.99 -18.02 -26.05
N LEU A 86 9.96 -18.92 -25.93
CA LEU A 86 9.73 -20.34 -25.74
C LEU A 86 9.91 -20.68 -24.27
N ASP A 87 9.02 -21.50 -23.71
CA ASP A 87 9.13 -22.02 -22.34
C ASP A 87 9.92 -23.34 -22.28
N ARG A 88 10.60 -23.72 -23.36
CA ARG A 88 11.39 -24.94 -23.50
C ARG A 88 12.76 -24.64 -24.10
N GLU A 89 13.73 -25.50 -23.81
CA GLU A 89 15.02 -25.49 -24.50
C GLU A 89 14.83 -25.75 -25.99
N LEU A 90 15.69 -25.12 -26.79
CA LEU A 90 15.57 -25.10 -28.24
C LEU A 90 16.31 -26.31 -28.81
N ASP A 91 15.55 -27.26 -29.36
CA ASP A 91 16.08 -28.46 -29.99
C ASP A 91 16.15 -28.33 -31.51
N SER A 92 16.84 -29.28 -32.15
CA SER A 92 17.05 -29.29 -33.60
C SER A 92 15.77 -29.59 -34.40
N GLU A 93 14.75 -30.18 -33.78
CA GLU A 93 13.45 -30.41 -34.42
C GLU A 93 12.64 -29.11 -34.51
N LEU A 94 12.59 -28.34 -33.42
CA LEU A 94 11.90 -27.06 -33.36
C LEU A 94 12.53 -26.05 -34.33
N LEU A 95 13.85 -26.06 -34.49
CA LEU A 95 14.55 -25.24 -35.48
C LEU A 95 14.13 -25.55 -36.92
N LYS A 96 13.96 -26.83 -37.26
CA LYS A 96 13.50 -27.23 -38.60
C LYS A 96 12.08 -26.74 -38.85
N LEU A 97 11.21 -26.80 -37.84
CA LEU A 97 9.83 -26.36 -37.94
C LEU A 97 9.72 -24.84 -38.18
N LEU A 98 10.61 -24.05 -37.57
CA LEU A 98 10.71 -22.61 -37.80
C LEU A 98 11.36 -22.22 -39.14
N SER A 99 12.13 -23.12 -39.77
CA SER A 99 12.81 -22.84 -41.05
C SER A 99 11.90 -22.89 -42.29
N HIS A 100 10.67 -23.37 -42.13
CA HIS A 100 9.68 -23.53 -43.20
C HIS A 100 8.55 -22.49 -43.15
N VAL A 101 8.67 -21.46 -42.30
CA VAL A 101 7.73 -20.33 -42.16
C VAL A 101 8.39 -19.06 -42.67
#